data_AF-A0A7X8VA09-F1
#
_entry.id   AF-A0A7X8VA09-F1
#
_cell.length_a   1.000
_cell.length_b   1.000
_cell.length_c   1.000
_cell.angle_alpha   90.00
_cell.angle_beta   90.00
_cell.angle_gamma   90.00
#
_symmetry.space_group_name_H-M   'P 1'
#
loop_
_entity.id
_entity.type
_entity.pdbx_description
1 polymer ?
#
loop_
_entity_poly.entity_id
_entity_poly.type
_entity_poly.pdbx_seq_one_letter_code
_entity_poly.pdbx_strand_id
1 'polypeptide(L)' 'MAFSYKPLWHLLLDRGITKTQLREMTGIGTATLAKLSKDEEVSMAVINKICIALNCEIQDVVQIIKKDN' A
#
# COMPACT_ATOMS: atom_id res chain seq x y z
N MET A 1 -12.12 -10.73 8.83
CA MET A 1 -11.74 -9.78 7.75
C MET A 1 -10.25 -9.52 7.86
N ALA A 2 -9.55 -9.40 6.73
CA ALA A 2 -8.12 -9.10 6.70
C ALA A 2 -7.88 -7.89 5.79
N PHE A 3 -6.83 -7.13 6.07
CA PHE A 3 -6.34 -6.12 5.13
C PHE A 3 -5.68 -6.82 3.93
N SER A 4 -5.77 -6.19 2.76
CA SER A 4 -5.01 -6.59 1.59
C SER A 4 -4.52 -5.34 0.87
N TYR A 5 -3.22 -5.30 0.58
CA TYR A 5 -2.58 -4.26 -0.24
C TYR A 5 -2.36 -4.73 -1.69
N LYS A 6 -3.08 -5.76 -2.14
CA LYS A 6 -3.09 -6.17 -3.55
C LYS A 6 -3.40 -5.01 -4.51
N PRO A 7 -4.40 -4.14 -4.25
CA PRO A 7 -4.67 -2.98 -5.10
C PRO A 7 -3.44 -2.10 -5.29
N LEU A 8 -2.70 -1.83 -4.20
CA LEU A 8 -1.47 -1.04 -4.25
C LEU A 8 -0.44 -1.67 -5.19
N TRP A 9 -0.25 -2.99 -5.11
CA TRP A 9 0.73 -3.68 -5.94
C TRP A 9 0.34 -3.70 -7.42
N HIS A 10 -0.94 -3.84 -7.75
CA HIS A 10 -1.41 -3.67 -9.12
C HIS A 10 -1.18 -2.23 -9.61
N LEU A 11 -1.54 -1.22 -8.81
CA LEU A 11 -1.31 0.18 -9.17
C LEU A 11 0.18 0.48 -9.43
N LEU A 12 1.08 -0.08 -8.64
CA LEU A 12 2.53 0.05 -8.86
C LEU A 12 2.95 -0.59 -10.19
N LEU A 13 2.46 -1.80 -10.49
CA LEU A 13 2.76 -2.51 -11.73
C LEU A 13 2.25 -1.74 -12.96
N ASP A 14 1.01 -1.27 -12.92
CA ASP A 14 0.39 -0.51 -14.00
C ASP A 14 1.15 0.79 -14.32
N ARG A 15 1.82 1.36 -13.30
CA ARG A 15 2.60 2.59 -13.41
C ARG A 15 4.11 2.36 -13.59
N GLY A 16 4.58 1.11 -13.63
CA GLY A 16 6.00 0.78 -13.72
C GLY A 16 6.83 1.23 -12.51
N ILE A 17 6.20 1.40 -11.34
CA ILE A 17 6.84 1.85 -10.10
C ILE A 17 7.32 0.64 -9.30
N THR A 18 8.58 0.65 -8.87
CA THR A 18 9.11 -0.41 -8.00
C THR A 18 8.77 -0.13 -6.53
N LYS A 19 8.77 -1.17 -5.68
CA LYS A 19 8.58 -1.00 -4.23
C LYS A 19 9.62 -0.06 -3.59
N THR A 20 10.84 -0.05 -4.12
CA THR A 20 11.90 0.88 -3.70
C THR A 20 11.53 2.32 -4.06
N GLN A 21 11.07 2.55 -5.29
CA GLN A 21 10.60 3.88 -5.71
C GLN A 21 9.40 4.34 -4.88
N LEU A 22 8.43 3.46 -4.60
CA LEU A 22 7.32 3.78 -3.70
C LEU A 22 7.84 4.27 -2.33
N ARG A 23 8.82 3.58 -1.76
CA ARG A 23 9.43 3.95 -0.48
C ARG A 23 10.08 5.33 -0.55
N GLU A 24 10.81 5.61 -1.62
CA GLU A 24 11.48 6.90 -1.84
C GLU A 24 10.46 8.03 -2.04
N MET A 25 9.43 7.81 -2.84
CA MET A 25 8.35 8.79 -3.10
C MET A 25 7.52 9.12 -1.86
N THR A 26 7.24 8.11 -1.03
CA THR A 26 6.38 8.27 0.17
C THR A 26 7.17 8.62 1.44
N GLY A 27 8.49 8.45 1.42
CA GLY A 27 9.36 8.63 2.57
C GLY A 27 9.08 7.63 3.71
N ILE A 28 8.46 6.48 3.43
CA ILE A 28 8.18 5.46 4.46
C ILE A 28 9.44 4.66 4.80
N GLY A 29 9.50 4.14 6.02
CA GLY A 29 10.58 3.25 6.45
C GLY A 29 10.51 1.88 5.78
N THR A 30 11.64 1.16 5.78
CA THR A 30 11.70 -0.25 5.35
C THR A 30 10.76 -1.14 6.14
N ALA A 31 10.63 -0.91 7.45
CA ALA A 31 9.72 -1.66 8.31
C ALA A 31 8.26 -1.52 7.87
N THR A 32 7.85 -0.31 7.48
CA THR A 32 6.50 -0.05 6.97
C THR A 32 6.27 -0.74 5.63
N LEU A 33 7.26 -0.69 4.72
CA LEU A 33 7.17 -1.41 3.44
C LEU A 33 7.07 -2.93 3.63
N ALA A 34 7.77 -3.48 4.63
CA ALA A 34 7.69 -4.89 4.98
C ALA A 34 6.29 -5.26 5.50
N LYS A 35 5.68 -4.43 6.36
CA LYS A 35 4.30 -4.62 6.83
C LYS A 35 3.29 -4.62 5.68
N LEU A 36 3.39 -3.65 4.78
CA LEU A 36 2.56 -3.60 3.56
C LEU A 36 2.70 -4.88 2.74
N SER A 37 3.93 -5.41 2.60
CA SER A 37 4.18 -6.63 1.84
C SER A 37 3.66 -7.91 2.51
N LYS A 38 3.36 -7.86 3.81
CA LYS A 38 2.83 -8.98 4.60
C LYS A 38 1.32 -8.83 4.90
N ASP A 39 0.67 -7.84 4.30
CA ASP A 39 -0.72 -7.50 4.59
C ASP A 39 -0.99 -7.19 6.08
N GLU A 40 0.02 -6.66 6.78
CA GLU A 40 -0.09 -6.23 8.18
C GLU A 40 -0.68 -4.82 8.30
N GLU A 41 -1.25 -4.52 9.47
CA GLU A 41 -1.83 -3.21 9.75
C GLU A 41 -0.77 -2.09 9.75
N VAL A 42 -1.09 -0.99 9.07
CA VAL A 42 -0.33 0.25 9.10
C VAL A 42 -1.23 1.41 9.51
N SER A 43 -0.63 2.48 10.01
CA SER A 43 -1.37 3.67 10.42
C SER A 43 -2.04 4.37 9.22
N MET A 44 -3.19 5.01 9.44
CA MET A 44 -3.86 5.82 8.40
C MET A 44 -2.97 6.92 7.81
N ALA A 45 -2.02 7.45 8.59
CA ALA A 45 -1.01 8.39 8.09
C ALA A 45 -0.11 7.80 7.00
N VAL A 46 0.20 6.49 7.05
CA VAL A 46 0.97 5.80 6.01
C VAL A 46 0.15 5.68 4.74
N ILE A 47 -1.12 5.28 4.87
CA ILE A 47 -2.05 5.16 3.73
C ILE A 47 -2.21 6.52 3.05
N ASN A 48 -2.43 7.59 3.82
CA ASN A 48 -2.54 8.95 3.29
C ASN A 48 -1.27 9.39 2.53
N LYS A 49 -0.07 9.10 3.08
CA LYS A 49 1.19 9.38 2.37
C LYS A 49 1.29 8.66 1.03
N ILE A 50 0.84 7.41 0.96
CA ILE A 50 0.82 6.63 -0.28
C ILE A 50 -0.17 7.22 -1.27
N CYS A 51 -1.40 7.53 -0.85
CA CYS A 51 -2.41 8.18 -1.68
C CYS A 51 -1.92 9.50 -2.28
N ILE A 52 -1.26 10.34 -1.47
CA ILE A 52 -0.72 11.62 -1.94
C ILE A 52 0.44 11.40 -2.92
N ALA A 53 1.40 10.52 -2.57
CA ALA A 53 2.58 10.29 -3.42
C ALA A 53 2.23 9.64 -4.77
N LEU A 54 1.19 8.80 -4.79
CA LEU A 54 0.69 8.16 -6.00
C LEU A 54 -0.49 8.90 -6.62
N ASN A 55 -0.95 10.02 -6.06
CA ASN A 55 -2.16 10.71 -6.53
C ASN A 55 -3.30 9.73 -6.86
N CYS A 56 -3.67 8.90 -5.89
CA CYS A 56 -4.67 7.83 -6.04
C CYS A 56 -5.63 7.81 -4.84
N GLU A 57 -6.74 7.08 -4.97
CA GLU A 57 -7.73 6.96 -3.91
C GLU A 57 -7.33 5.87 -2.90
N ILE A 58 -7.97 5.88 -1.73
CA ILE A 58 -7.68 4.90 -0.66
C ILE A 58 -7.97 3.46 -1.09
N GLN A 59 -8.98 3.27 -1.95
CA GLN A 59 -9.37 1.98 -2.52
C GLN A 59 -8.31 1.37 -3.46
N ASP A 60 -7.47 2.21 -4.07
CA ASP A 60 -6.35 1.76 -4.88
C ASP A 60 -5.16 1.32 -4.03
N VAL A 61 -5.17 1.63 -2.73
CA VAL A 61 -4.08 1.31 -1.80
C VAL A 61 -4.43 0.11 -0.93
N VAL A 62 -5.63 0.09 -0.35
CA VAL A 62 -6.00 -0.91 0.64
C VAL A 62 -7.44 -1.39 0.44
N GLN A 63 -7.62 -2.70 0.63
CA GLN A 63 -8.90 -3.38 0.58
C GLN A 63 -9.08 -4.20 1.86
N ILE A 64 -10.32 -4.25 2.36
CA ILE A 64 -10.70 -5.20 3.40
C ILE A 64 -11.31 -6.43 2.72
N ILE A 65 -10.65 -7.57 2.83
CA ILE A 65 -11.16 -8.85 2.33
C ILE A 65 -11.89 -9.60 3.46
N LYS A 66 -13.06 -10.15 3.15
CA LYS A 66 -13.64 -11.22 3.96
C LYS A 66 -12.78 -12.46 3.72
N LYS A 67 -12.24 -13.03 4.79
CA LYS A 67 -11.69 -14.37 4.74
C LYS A 67 -12.92 -15.26 4.79
N ASP A 68 -13.40 -15.66 3.62
CA ASP A 68 -14.53 -16.58 3.53
C ASP A 68 -14.08 -17.91 4.16
N ASN A 69 -14.79 -18.32 5.21
CA ASN A 69 -14.70 -19.63 5.81
C ASN A 69 -16.08 -20.02 6.30
#